data_AF-A0A1G9A9T4-F1
#
_entry.id   AF-A0A1G9A9T4-F1
#
_cell.length_a   1.000
_cell.length_b   1.000
_cell.length_c   1.000
_cell.angle_alpha   90.00
_cell.angle_beta   90.00
_cell.angle_gamma   90.00
#
_symmetry.space_group_name_H-M   'P 1'
#
loop_
_entity.id
_entity.type
_entity.pdbx_description
1 polymer ?
#
loop_
_entity_poly.entity_id
_entity_poly.type
_entity_poly.pdbx_seq_one_letter_code
_entity_poly.pdbx_strand_id
1 'polypeptide(L)'
;MIDAEYIDTEYINYVEGLATPPEHLVCSECAQLLTRTNVILERLEAELTRPDTPLRPDHEVALDWLAALCGGHEAVTALKAAPLTEDGLDLPVVEDAAGRTQLEAVAALLDEVAADFPVGEVGNALRRALLRLWEIDPLVVDRPTRPAQVAAGIVWTVLGANGLAGPGGLVTAFELKERLGVTKMPSAYGKQLAAALRGFWPWQTQRPWGMRDLPDLEPLGYPDLLVSSVRRRLIRLRDQACLARDGGSPR
;
A
#
# COMPACT_ATOMS: atom_id res chain seq x y z
N MET A 1 -33.06 -28.75 -43.62
CA MET A 1 -31.73 -29.40 -43.54
C MET A 1 -30.82 -28.50 -44.35
N ILE A 2 -30.25 -27.49 -43.70
CA ILE A 2 -29.39 -26.49 -44.34
C ILE A 2 -27.97 -27.00 -44.08
N ASP A 3 -27.23 -27.24 -45.16
CA ASP A 3 -25.90 -27.84 -45.13
C ASP A 3 -24.91 -26.92 -44.40
N ALA A 4 -24.19 -27.50 -43.43
CA ALA A 4 -23.20 -26.80 -42.61
C ALA A 4 -22.03 -26.23 -43.44
N GLU A 5 -21.76 -26.78 -44.63
CA GLU A 5 -20.76 -26.26 -45.58
C GLU A 5 -21.14 -24.91 -46.20
N TYR A 6 -22.44 -24.60 -46.32
CA TYR A 6 -22.90 -23.33 -46.89
C TYR A 6 -22.67 -22.15 -45.93
N ILE A 7 -22.76 -22.42 -44.62
CA ILE A 7 -22.59 -21.41 -43.56
C ILE A 7 -21.11 -20.98 -43.44
N ASP A 8 -20.17 -21.91 -43.62
CA ASP A 8 -18.72 -21.63 -43.49
C ASP A 8 -18.19 -20.72 -44.62
N THR A 9 -18.69 -20.89 -45.85
CA THR A 9 -18.23 -20.09 -47.00
C THR A 9 -18.76 -18.66 -46.97
N GLU A 10 -19.98 -18.47 -46.45
CA GLU A 10 -20.58 -17.13 -46.28
C GLU A 10 -19.94 -16.36 -45.12
N TYR A 11 -19.53 -17.07 -44.06
CA TYR A 11 -18.86 -16.48 -42.90
C TYR A 11 -17.43 -16.01 -43.20
N ILE A 12 -16.69 -16.78 -44.02
CA ILE A 12 -15.34 -16.40 -44.47
C ILE A 12 -15.39 -15.14 -45.35
N ASN A 13 -16.38 -15.03 -46.24
CA ASN A 13 -16.55 -13.84 -47.08
C ASN A 13 -17.02 -12.59 -46.31
N TYR A 14 -17.71 -12.75 -45.17
CA TYR A 14 -18.09 -11.63 -44.28
C TYR A 14 -16.89 -11.03 -43.53
N VAL A 15 -15.95 -11.88 -43.07
CA VAL A 15 -14.76 -11.42 -42.35
C VAL A 15 -13.80 -10.67 -43.29
N GLU A 16 -13.81 -10.99 -44.59
CA GLU A 16 -12.89 -10.41 -45.58
C GLU A 16 -13.48 -9.25 -46.42
N GLY A 17 -14.79 -8.95 -46.33
CA GLY A 17 -15.47 -8.00 -47.22
C GLY A 17 -16.51 -7.09 -46.56
N LEU A 18 -16.44 -5.79 -46.85
CA LEU A 18 -17.38 -4.71 -46.48
C LEU A 18 -18.82 -4.95 -47.00
N ALA A 19 -19.54 -5.92 -46.47
CA ALA A 19 -20.96 -6.18 -46.78
C ALA A 19 -21.82 -6.28 -45.52
N THR A 20 -23.02 -5.68 -45.58
CA THR A 20 -24.05 -5.77 -44.53
C THR A 20 -24.51 -7.21 -44.32
N PRO A 21 -24.64 -7.69 -43.07
CA PRO A 21 -24.93 -9.09 -42.77
C PRO A 21 -26.35 -9.49 -43.21
N PRO A 22 -26.56 -10.74 -43.67
CA PRO A 22 -27.89 -11.28 -43.99
C PRO A 22 -28.82 -11.33 -42.76
N GLU A 23 -30.06 -10.85 -42.90
CA GLU A 23 -31.04 -10.61 -41.82
C GLU A 23 -31.44 -11.83 -40.97
N HIS A 24 -31.13 -13.05 -41.42
CA HIS A 24 -31.56 -14.32 -40.79
C HIS A 24 -30.51 -14.97 -39.89
N LEU A 25 -29.28 -14.42 -39.81
CA LEU A 25 -28.18 -14.96 -38.99
C LEU A 25 -28.03 -14.30 -37.61
N VAL A 26 -28.91 -13.36 -37.26
CA VAL A 26 -28.86 -12.64 -35.98
C VAL A 26 -29.75 -13.34 -34.95
N CYS A 27 -29.39 -14.58 -34.55
CA CYS A 27 -29.82 -15.05 -33.23
C CYS A 27 -29.19 -14.11 -32.19
N SER A 28 -29.98 -13.65 -31.21
CA SER A 28 -29.52 -12.75 -30.14
C SER A 28 -28.22 -13.24 -29.48
N GLU A 29 -28.04 -14.55 -29.36
CA GLU A 29 -26.83 -15.18 -28.82
C GLU A 29 -25.61 -15.01 -29.74
N CYS A 30 -25.76 -15.15 -31.07
CA CYS A 30 -24.68 -14.92 -32.03
C CYS A 30 -24.25 -13.45 -32.07
N ALA A 31 -25.20 -12.52 -31.99
CA ALA A 31 -24.91 -11.09 -31.90
C ALA A 31 -24.17 -10.73 -30.60
N GLN A 32 -24.56 -11.33 -29.47
CA GLN A 32 -23.87 -11.17 -28.19
C GLN A 32 -22.46 -11.77 -28.22
N LEU A 33 -22.28 -12.94 -28.84
CA LEU A 33 -20.97 -13.57 -28.98
C LEU A 33 -20.03 -12.73 -29.85
N LEU A 34 -20.49 -12.27 -31.01
CA LEU A 34 -19.72 -11.39 -31.90
C LEU A 34 -19.31 -10.10 -31.18
N THR A 35 -20.23 -9.49 -30.43
CA THR A 35 -19.95 -8.28 -29.65
C THR A 35 -18.88 -8.53 -28.58
N ARG A 36 -18.96 -9.64 -27.83
CA ARG A 36 -17.95 -9.99 -26.81
C ARG A 36 -16.58 -10.26 -27.44
N THR A 37 -16.55 -10.95 -28.58
CA THR A 37 -15.32 -11.23 -29.31
C THR A 37 -14.68 -9.94 -29.83
N ASN A 38 -15.46 -9.04 -30.40
CA ASN A 38 -14.95 -7.75 -30.88
C ASN A 38 -14.37 -6.90 -29.74
N VAL A 39 -15.03 -6.84 -28.58
CA VAL A 39 -14.48 -6.14 -27.40
C VAL A 39 -13.16 -6.75 -26.91
N ILE A 40 -13.02 -8.08 -26.96
CA ILE A 40 -11.77 -8.76 -26.60
C ILE A 40 -10.68 -8.42 -27.63
N LEU A 41 -11.00 -8.47 -28.92
CA LEU A 41 -10.06 -8.16 -30.00
C LEU A 41 -9.60 -6.70 -29.95
N GLU A 42 -10.52 -5.75 -29.78
CA GLU A 42 -10.20 -4.33 -29.59
C GLU A 42 -9.28 -4.11 -28.38
N ARG A 43 -9.53 -4.81 -27.27
CA ARG A 43 -8.67 -4.73 -26.08
C ARG A 43 -7.29 -5.33 -26.33
N LEU A 44 -7.20 -6.44 -27.05
CA LEU A 44 -5.92 -7.07 -27.40
C LEU A 44 -5.14 -6.21 -28.38
N GLU A 45 -5.79 -5.64 -29.38
CA GLU A 45 -5.18 -4.73 -30.34
C GLU A 45 -4.69 -3.45 -29.64
N ALA A 46 -5.46 -2.89 -28.71
CA ALA A 46 -5.04 -1.77 -27.87
C ALA A 46 -3.83 -2.10 -26.98
N GLU A 47 -3.72 -3.33 -26.47
CA GLU A 47 -2.55 -3.78 -25.71
C GLU A 47 -1.32 -4.04 -26.61
N LEU A 48 -1.53 -4.58 -27.81
CA LEU A 48 -0.45 -4.81 -28.79
C LEU A 48 0.09 -3.51 -29.41
N THR A 49 -0.79 -2.52 -29.58
CA THR A 49 -0.45 -1.19 -30.10
C THR A 49 -0.09 -0.20 -29.00
N ARG A 50 -0.14 -0.63 -27.73
CA ARG A 50 0.28 0.19 -26.60
C ARG A 50 1.75 0.60 -26.83
N PRO A 51 2.06 1.90 -26.88
CA PRO A 51 3.43 2.34 -27.07
C PRO A 51 4.29 1.79 -25.92
N ASP A 52 5.41 1.18 -26.30
CA ASP A 52 6.35 0.59 -25.36
C ASP A 52 6.88 1.73 -24.48
N THR A 53 6.42 1.77 -23.22
CA THR A 53 6.83 2.82 -22.30
C THR A 53 8.29 2.53 -21.96
N PRO A 54 9.22 3.49 -22.19
CA PRO A 54 10.62 3.25 -21.89
C PRO A 54 10.76 2.77 -20.46
N LEU A 55 11.44 1.64 -20.28
CA LEU A 55 11.66 1.10 -18.94
C LEU A 55 12.43 2.14 -18.13
N ARG A 56 11.81 2.60 -17.04
CA ARG A 56 12.44 3.58 -16.15
C ARG A 56 13.73 2.98 -15.56
N PRO A 57 14.81 3.76 -15.43
CA PRO A 57 16.02 3.29 -14.76
C PRO A 57 15.72 2.83 -13.32
N ASP A 58 16.31 1.70 -12.90
CA ASP A 58 16.05 1.11 -11.58
C ASP A 58 16.31 2.07 -10.41
N HIS A 59 17.29 2.96 -10.55
CA HIS A 59 17.61 3.94 -9.52
C HIS A 59 16.50 4.99 -9.35
N GLU A 60 15.80 5.39 -10.43
CA GLU A 60 14.66 6.30 -10.34
C GLU A 60 13.48 5.62 -9.66
N VAL A 61 13.21 4.36 -10.04
CA VAL A 61 12.15 3.54 -9.44
C VAL A 61 12.40 3.38 -7.94
N ALA A 62 13.66 3.12 -7.54
CA ALA A 62 14.04 3.01 -6.14
C ALA A 62 13.89 4.32 -5.37
N LEU A 63 14.31 5.45 -5.94
CA LEU A 63 14.18 6.77 -5.29
C LEU A 63 12.72 7.19 -5.13
N ASP A 64 11.87 6.93 -6.11
CA ASP A 64 10.44 7.23 -6.02
C ASP A 64 9.74 6.34 -4.99
N TRP A 65 10.08 5.05 -4.95
CA TRP A 65 9.57 4.14 -3.93
C TRP A 65 10.00 4.59 -2.52
N LEU A 66 11.27 4.98 -2.34
CA LEU A 66 11.76 5.55 -1.08
C LEU A 66 11.02 6.85 -0.71
N ALA A 67 10.76 7.71 -1.70
CA ALA A 67 10.01 8.94 -1.50
C ALA A 67 8.57 8.65 -1.03
N ALA A 68 7.90 7.65 -1.59
CA ALA A 68 6.59 7.22 -1.12
C ALA A 68 6.61 6.70 0.33
N LEU A 69 7.64 5.95 0.74
CA LEU A 69 7.78 5.49 2.12
C LEU A 69 7.99 6.65 3.11
N CYS A 70 8.79 7.66 2.72
CA CYS A 70 9.26 8.71 3.62
C CYS A 70 8.52 10.04 3.49
N GLY A 71 7.58 10.18 2.56
CA GLY A 71 6.80 11.41 2.36
C GLY A 71 7.48 12.44 1.46
N GLY A 72 8.39 12.00 0.59
CA GLY A 72 9.06 12.82 -0.42
C GLY A 72 10.57 12.63 -0.48
N HIS A 73 11.19 13.08 -1.58
CA HIS A 73 12.64 12.96 -1.82
C HIS A 73 13.48 13.76 -0.82
N GLU A 74 12.96 14.90 -0.32
CA GLU A 74 13.62 15.68 0.73
C GLU A 74 13.72 14.87 2.04
N ALA A 75 12.63 14.21 2.44
CA ALA A 75 12.61 13.35 3.62
C ALA A 75 13.57 12.16 3.48
N VAL A 76 13.65 11.56 2.28
CA VAL A 76 14.63 10.50 1.97
C VAL A 76 16.07 11.00 2.12
N THR A 77 16.35 12.21 1.63
CA THR A 77 17.68 12.85 1.75
C THR A 77 18.03 13.12 3.21
N ALA A 78 17.04 13.56 4.01
CA ALA A 78 17.19 13.86 5.42
C ALA A 78 17.18 12.62 6.36
N LEU A 79 16.96 11.41 5.84
CA LEU A 79 16.92 10.18 6.64
C LEU A 79 18.21 10.01 7.48
N LYS A 80 18.02 9.74 8.77
CA LYS A 80 19.10 9.45 9.73
C LYS A 80 18.94 8.04 10.32
N ALA A 81 20.08 7.41 10.62
CA ALA A 81 20.12 6.06 11.18
C ALA A 81 19.92 6.01 12.71
N ALA A 82 19.88 7.16 13.39
CA ALA A 82 19.71 7.23 14.84
C ALA A 82 18.41 6.51 15.27
N PRO A 83 18.42 5.77 16.40
CA PRO A 83 17.22 5.19 16.98
C PRO A 83 16.13 6.21 17.29
N LEU A 84 14.87 5.78 17.22
CA LEU A 84 13.76 6.51 17.80
C LEU A 84 13.94 6.56 19.32
N THR A 85 14.05 7.77 19.85
CA THR A 85 14.08 8.02 21.29
C THR A 85 12.70 8.37 21.81
N GLU A 86 12.54 8.19 23.13
CA GLU A 86 11.42 8.75 23.86
C GLU A 86 11.63 10.26 23.92
N ASP A 87 10.82 10.99 23.16
CA ASP A 87 10.97 12.44 23.00
C ASP A 87 10.11 13.23 24.01
N GLY A 88 9.53 12.55 25.01
CA GLY A 88 8.64 13.16 26.01
C GLY A 88 7.36 13.73 25.39
N LEU A 89 6.86 13.12 24.31
CA LEU A 89 5.68 13.62 23.61
C LEU A 89 4.42 13.38 24.44
N ASP A 90 3.92 14.47 25.04
CA ASP A 90 2.67 14.50 25.78
C ASP A 90 1.48 14.23 24.85
N LEU A 91 0.41 13.66 25.41
CA LEU A 91 -0.86 13.55 24.68
C LEU A 91 -1.43 14.96 24.45
N PRO A 92 -2.07 15.20 23.29
CA PRO A 92 -2.77 16.43 22.99
C PRO A 92 -3.78 16.79 24.09
N VAL A 93 -3.88 18.08 24.38
CA VAL A 93 -4.90 18.59 25.31
C VAL A 93 -6.25 18.53 24.62
N VAL A 94 -7.12 17.62 25.08
CA VAL A 94 -8.49 17.47 24.59
C VAL A 94 -9.45 18.11 25.60
N GLU A 95 -10.25 19.10 25.16
CA GLU A 95 -11.22 19.78 26.04
C GLU A 95 -12.33 18.84 26.50
N ASP A 96 -12.83 18.02 25.57
CA ASP A 96 -13.87 17.03 25.86
C ASP A 96 -13.33 15.86 26.70
N ALA A 97 -14.09 15.49 27.73
CA ALA A 97 -13.69 14.44 28.67
C ALA A 97 -13.75 13.04 28.04
N ALA A 98 -14.71 12.79 27.15
CA ALA A 98 -14.84 11.49 26.50
C ALA A 98 -13.70 11.26 25.52
N GLY A 99 -13.39 12.24 24.67
CA GLY A 99 -12.26 12.18 23.74
C GLY A 99 -10.91 12.09 24.44
N ARG A 100 -10.73 12.77 25.58
CA ARG A 100 -9.54 12.60 26.42
C ARG A 100 -9.39 11.17 26.94
N THR A 101 -10.47 10.61 27.51
CA THR A 101 -10.49 9.23 28.02
C THR A 101 -10.21 8.22 26.91
N GLN A 102 -10.79 8.43 25.73
CA GLN A 102 -10.55 7.60 24.56
C GLN A 102 -9.08 7.63 24.14
N LEU A 103 -8.49 8.82 24.02
CA LEU A 103 -7.10 9.02 23.62
C LEU A 103 -6.12 8.39 24.62
N GLU A 104 -6.34 8.59 25.92
CA GLU A 104 -5.57 7.97 27.00
C GLU A 104 -5.68 6.44 26.96
N ALA A 105 -6.88 5.90 26.74
CA ALA A 105 -7.09 4.45 26.64
C ALA A 105 -6.40 3.84 25.40
N VAL A 106 -6.41 4.53 24.25
CA VAL A 106 -5.67 4.09 23.07
C VAL A 106 -4.17 4.09 23.35
N ALA A 107 -3.66 5.17 23.93
CA ALA A 107 -2.25 5.30 24.31
C ALA A 107 -1.80 4.16 25.24
N ALA A 108 -2.53 3.88 26.31
CA ALA A 108 -2.22 2.80 27.24
C ALA A 108 -2.15 1.43 26.54
N LEU A 109 -3.10 1.13 25.65
CA LEU A 109 -3.09 -0.11 24.88
C LEU A 109 -1.89 -0.21 23.93
N LEU A 110 -1.45 0.91 23.35
CA LEU A 110 -0.24 0.92 22.51
C LEU A 110 1.01 0.65 23.35
N ASP A 111 1.10 1.22 24.55
CA ASP A 111 2.21 1.00 25.48
C ASP A 111 2.26 -0.47 25.95
N GLU A 112 1.11 -1.05 26.30
CA GLU A 112 0.98 -2.48 26.62
C GLU A 112 1.41 -3.37 25.44
N VAL A 113 0.95 -3.04 24.23
CA VAL A 113 1.35 -3.80 23.04
C VAL A 113 2.86 -3.69 22.79
N ALA A 114 3.43 -2.49 22.94
CA ALA A 114 4.86 -2.26 22.73
C ALA A 114 5.74 -3.06 23.71
N ALA A 115 5.29 -3.27 24.94
CA ALA A 115 6.06 -3.96 25.98
C ALA A 115 6.48 -5.40 25.61
N ASP A 116 5.68 -6.12 24.82
CA ASP A 116 6.04 -7.50 24.40
C ASP A 116 6.84 -7.54 23.08
N PHE A 117 7.18 -6.40 22.47
CA PHE A 117 8.06 -6.39 21.30
C PHE A 117 9.54 -6.34 21.71
N PRO A 118 10.41 -7.18 21.13
CA PRO A 118 11.85 -7.15 21.41
C PRO A 118 12.56 -5.90 20.83
N VAL A 119 11.86 -5.10 20.03
CA VAL A 119 12.38 -3.89 19.39
C VAL A 119 11.90 -2.67 20.18
N GLY A 120 12.76 -2.10 21.03
CA GLY A 120 12.40 -1.00 21.93
C GLY A 120 11.92 0.30 21.24
N GLU A 121 12.19 0.45 19.94
CA GLU A 121 11.70 1.60 19.15
C GLU A 121 10.20 1.51 18.80
N VAL A 122 9.57 0.34 18.95
CA VAL A 122 8.17 0.12 18.56
C VAL A 122 7.22 1.02 19.35
N GLY A 123 7.42 1.18 20.66
CA GLY A 123 6.59 2.08 21.48
C GLY A 123 6.64 3.52 20.99
N ASN A 124 7.84 4.03 20.69
CA ASN A 124 8.04 5.37 20.16
C ASN A 124 7.36 5.56 18.79
N ALA A 125 7.45 4.57 17.91
CA ALA A 125 6.77 4.61 16.61
C ALA A 125 5.24 4.60 16.75
N LEU A 126 4.69 3.76 17.62
CA LEU A 126 3.24 3.70 17.89
C LEU A 126 2.72 5.02 18.49
N ARG A 127 3.44 5.58 19.46
CA ARG A 127 3.12 6.87 20.08
C ARG A 127 3.10 8.00 19.07
N ARG A 128 4.14 8.12 18.24
CA ARG A 128 4.20 9.12 17.16
C ARG A 128 3.08 8.94 16.14
N ALA A 129 2.73 7.70 15.81
CA ALA A 129 1.61 7.44 14.89
C ALA A 129 0.27 7.92 15.46
N LEU A 130 0.01 7.69 16.76
CA LEU A 130 -1.18 8.21 17.43
C LEU A 130 -1.25 9.73 17.38
N LEU A 131 -0.14 10.41 17.70
CA LEU A 131 -0.06 11.87 17.68
C LEU A 131 -0.26 12.44 16.27
N ARG A 132 0.38 11.86 15.26
CA ARG A 132 0.18 12.25 13.86
C ARG A 132 -1.27 12.06 13.41
N LEU A 133 -1.89 10.94 13.75
CA LEU A 133 -3.31 10.72 13.44
C LEU A 133 -4.19 11.77 14.10
N TRP A 134 -3.89 12.13 15.36
CA TRP A 134 -4.61 13.19 16.06
C TRP A 134 -4.43 14.56 15.39
N GLU A 135 -3.22 14.89 14.93
CA GLU A 135 -2.96 16.14 14.21
C GLU A 135 -3.64 16.21 12.84
N ILE A 136 -3.71 15.08 12.13
CA ILE A 136 -4.27 15.00 10.77
C ILE A 136 -5.80 14.99 10.79
N ASP A 137 -6.38 14.08 11.57
CA ASP A 137 -7.82 13.91 11.70
C ASP A 137 -8.16 13.28 13.06
N PRO A 138 -8.42 14.08 14.11
CA PRO A 138 -8.78 13.56 15.43
C PRO A 138 -9.95 12.57 15.41
N LEU A 139 -10.85 12.70 14.43
CA LEU A 139 -12.08 11.90 14.37
C LEU A 139 -11.81 10.43 14.07
N VAL A 140 -10.68 10.08 13.45
CA VAL A 140 -10.30 8.67 13.25
C VAL A 140 -9.87 7.97 14.54
N VAL A 141 -9.50 8.74 15.56
CA VAL A 141 -9.14 8.26 16.90
C VAL A 141 -10.34 8.35 17.84
N ASP A 142 -11.09 9.44 17.77
CA ASP A 142 -12.16 9.79 18.71
C ASP A 142 -13.49 9.10 18.42
N ARG A 143 -13.90 8.98 17.14
CA ARG A 143 -15.21 8.39 16.78
C ARG A 143 -15.35 6.88 17.03
N PRO A 144 -14.32 6.04 16.85
CA PRO A 144 -14.48 4.61 17.02
C PRO A 144 -14.96 4.25 18.43
N THR A 145 -15.96 3.38 18.50
CA THR A 145 -16.66 3.07 19.76
C THR A 145 -15.80 2.34 20.80
N ARG A 146 -14.63 1.81 20.39
CA ARG A 146 -13.73 1.06 21.29
C ARG A 146 -12.27 1.46 21.03
N PRO A 147 -11.52 1.89 22.06
CA PRO A 147 -10.09 2.21 21.95
C PRO A 147 -9.26 1.09 21.29
N ALA A 148 -9.56 -0.17 21.63
CA ALA A 148 -8.87 -1.34 21.09
C ALA A 148 -8.92 -1.44 19.55
N GLN A 149 -9.98 -0.92 18.92
CA GLN A 149 -10.07 -0.92 17.44
C GLN A 149 -9.06 0.05 16.83
N VAL A 150 -8.91 1.23 17.44
CA VAL A 150 -7.93 2.23 17.01
C VAL A 150 -6.52 1.72 17.26
N ALA A 151 -6.25 1.19 18.46
CA ALA A 151 -4.95 0.60 18.80
C ALA A 151 -4.58 -0.53 17.82
N ALA A 152 -5.50 -1.44 17.50
CA ALA A 152 -5.27 -2.49 16.50
C ALA A 152 -4.96 -1.95 15.11
N GLY A 153 -5.65 -0.90 14.68
CA GLY A 153 -5.36 -0.24 13.42
C GLY A 153 -3.97 0.39 13.39
N ILE A 154 -3.59 1.13 14.45
CA ILE A 154 -2.28 1.77 14.57
C ILE A 154 -1.17 0.73 14.58
N VAL A 155 -1.29 -0.30 15.42
CA VAL A 155 -0.29 -1.38 15.53
C VAL A 155 -0.09 -2.07 14.19
N TRP A 156 -1.18 -2.46 13.52
CA TRP A 156 -1.09 -3.08 12.20
C TRP A 156 -0.37 -2.19 11.19
N THR A 157 -0.69 -0.90 11.19
CA THR A 157 -0.15 0.09 10.25
C THR A 157 1.34 0.33 10.46
N VAL A 158 1.75 0.57 11.71
CA VAL A 158 3.15 0.84 12.07
C VAL A 158 4.03 -0.40 11.91
N LEU A 159 3.54 -1.58 12.30
CA LEU A 159 4.31 -2.82 12.12
C LEU A 159 4.44 -3.17 10.64
N GLY A 160 3.41 -2.93 9.82
CA GLY A 160 3.47 -3.10 8.36
C GLY A 160 4.50 -2.18 7.73
N ALA A 161 4.56 -0.90 8.14
CA ALA A 161 5.55 0.06 7.65
C ALA A 161 7.01 -0.31 8.02
N ASN A 162 7.18 -1.17 9.02
CA ASN A 162 8.48 -1.64 9.49
C ASN A 162 8.80 -3.09 9.10
N GLY A 163 7.90 -3.77 8.37
CA GLY A 163 8.05 -5.18 8.04
C GLY A 163 8.09 -6.09 9.27
N LEU A 164 7.51 -5.64 10.40
CA LEU A 164 7.45 -6.38 11.66
C LEU A 164 6.19 -7.24 11.77
N ALA A 165 5.22 -7.06 10.87
CA ALA A 165 4.02 -7.87 10.78
C ALA A 165 3.94 -8.62 9.44
N GLY A 166 3.34 -9.80 9.44
CA GLY A 166 3.13 -10.61 8.22
C GLY A 166 4.23 -11.66 7.98
N PRO A 167 4.35 -12.19 6.75
CA PRO A 167 5.31 -13.25 6.43
C PRO A 167 6.75 -12.82 6.72
N GLY A 168 7.43 -13.52 7.63
CA GLY A 168 8.80 -13.18 8.07
C GLY A 168 8.89 -12.04 9.09
N GLY A 169 7.75 -11.49 9.53
CA GLY A 169 7.65 -10.53 10.63
C GLY A 169 7.68 -11.20 12.01
N LEU A 170 7.67 -10.37 13.06
CA LEU A 170 7.64 -10.81 14.46
C LEU A 170 6.26 -11.28 14.92
N VAL A 171 5.20 -10.81 14.25
CA VAL A 171 3.82 -11.11 14.64
C VAL A 171 2.93 -11.26 13.42
N THR A 172 1.94 -12.15 13.52
CA THR A 172 0.88 -12.31 12.53
C THR A 172 -0.29 -11.37 12.83
N ALA A 173 -1.11 -11.09 11.81
CA ALA A 173 -2.34 -10.33 12.00
C ALA A 173 -3.35 -11.04 12.93
N PHE A 174 -3.25 -12.37 13.07
CA PHE A 174 -4.11 -13.15 13.96
C PHE A 174 -3.68 -13.01 15.43
N GLU A 175 -2.39 -13.13 15.73
CA GLU A 175 -1.88 -12.90 17.09
C GLU A 175 -2.16 -11.48 17.57
N LEU A 176 -2.01 -10.48 16.69
CA LEU A 176 -2.40 -9.09 16.99
C LEU A 176 -3.89 -8.97 17.33
N LYS A 177 -4.76 -9.69 16.60
CA LYS A 177 -6.20 -9.70 16.84
C LYS A 177 -6.52 -10.22 18.24
N GLU A 178 -5.93 -11.36 18.60
CA GLU A 178 -6.14 -12.00 19.91
C GLU A 178 -5.63 -11.12 21.04
N ARG A 179 -4.41 -10.59 20.90
CA ARG A 179 -3.76 -9.76 21.90
C ARG A 179 -4.53 -8.48 22.23
N LEU A 180 -5.12 -7.85 21.21
CA LEU A 180 -5.91 -6.62 21.37
C LEU A 180 -7.40 -6.88 21.62
N GLY A 181 -7.83 -8.15 21.67
CA GLY A 181 -9.22 -8.51 21.95
C GLY A 181 -10.24 -7.98 20.94
N VAL A 182 -9.82 -7.77 19.68
CA VAL A 182 -10.69 -7.23 18.62
C VAL A 182 -11.40 -8.32 17.84
N THR A 183 -12.62 -8.03 17.37
CA THR A 183 -13.45 -9.03 16.69
C THR A 183 -13.09 -9.23 15.22
N LYS A 184 -12.72 -8.15 14.52
CA LYS A 184 -12.28 -8.19 13.11
C LYS A 184 -10.75 -8.23 13.03
N MET A 185 -10.23 -8.59 11.87
CA MET A 185 -8.78 -8.54 11.62
C MET A 185 -8.26 -7.10 11.78
N PRO A 186 -7.06 -6.88 12.36
CA PRO A 186 -6.47 -5.55 12.54
C PRO A 186 -6.43 -4.71 11.26
N SER A 187 -6.22 -5.34 10.10
CA SER A 187 -6.24 -4.68 8.79
C SER A 187 -7.58 -4.02 8.44
N ALA A 188 -8.70 -4.49 9.00
CA ALA A 188 -10.01 -3.87 8.79
C ALA A 188 -10.11 -2.49 9.45
N TYR A 189 -9.37 -2.27 10.55
CA TYR A 189 -9.29 -0.97 11.23
C TYR A 189 -8.12 -0.14 10.67
N GLY A 190 -6.99 -0.80 10.37
CA GLY A 190 -5.77 -0.14 9.94
C GLY A 190 -5.83 0.51 8.56
N LYS A 191 -6.63 -0.01 7.61
CA LYS A 191 -6.72 0.57 6.25
C LYS A 191 -7.10 2.05 6.24
N GLN A 192 -8.06 2.45 7.08
CA GLN A 192 -8.49 3.85 7.17
C GLN A 192 -7.40 4.72 7.82
N LEU A 193 -6.75 4.22 8.88
CA LEU A 193 -5.68 4.95 9.57
C LEU A 193 -4.44 5.09 8.70
N ALA A 194 -4.05 4.04 8.00
CA ALA A 194 -2.98 4.05 7.00
C ALA A 194 -3.30 5.03 5.87
N ALA A 195 -4.55 5.09 5.40
CA ALA A 195 -4.97 6.08 4.41
C ALA A 195 -4.89 7.53 4.95
N ALA A 196 -5.31 7.76 6.20
CA ALA A 196 -5.21 9.06 6.84
C ALA A 196 -3.76 9.55 6.97
N LEU A 197 -2.85 8.67 7.45
CA LEU A 197 -1.41 8.97 7.52
C LEU A 197 -0.83 9.24 6.13
N ARG A 198 -1.23 8.45 5.14
CA ARG A 198 -0.76 8.60 3.77
C ARG A 198 -1.16 9.93 3.11
N GLY A 199 -2.38 10.42 3.36
CA GLY A 199 -2.89 11.65 2.75
C GLY A 199 -3.27 11.50 1.27
N PHE A 200 -2.74 12.37 0.39
CA PHE A 200 -3.01 12.40 -1.07
C PHE A 200 -1.81 12.10 -1.98
N TRP A 201 -0.68 11.62 -1.44
CA TRP A 201 0.52 11.30 -2.22
C TRP A 201 0.26 10.25 -3.32
N PRO A 202 0.92 10.29 -4.49
CA PRO A 202 0.75 9.24 -5.50
C PRO A 202 1.46 7.93 -5.08
N TRP A 203 0.71 6.85 -4.81
CA TRP A 203 1.22 5.58 -4.25
C TRP A 203 1.47 4.46 -5.25
N GLN A 204 1.12 4.64 -6.51
CA GLN A 204 1.44 3.65 -7.55
C GLN A 204 2.93 3.73 -7.89
N THR A 205 3.78 3.51 -6.89
CA THR A 205 5.22 3.37 -7.09
C THR A 205 5.48 1.91 -7.36
N GLN A 206 6.06 1.65 -8.52
CA GLN A 206 6.57 0.33 -8.84
C GLN A 206 7.66 0.02 -7.83
N ARG A 207 7.52 -1.08 -7.09
CA ARG A 207 8.60 -1.58 -6.26
C ARG A 207 9.78 -1.90 -7.18
N PRO A 208 11.01 -1.45 -6.87
CA PRO A 208 12.17 -1.81 -7.67
C PRO A 208 12.36 -3.34 -7.64
N TRP A 209 12.09 -4.00 -8.76
CA TRP A 209 12.29 -5.44 -8.90
C TRP A 209 13.78 -5.75 -8.80
N GLY A 210 14.15 -6.74 -7.99
CA GLY A 210 15.56 -7.09 -7.70
C GLY A 210 15.91 -7.05 -6.22
N MET A 211 15.13 -6.33 -5.40
CA MET A 211 15.37 -6.25 -3.94
C MET A 211 14.54 -7.28 -3.18
N ARG A 212 15.01 -8.53 -3.18
CA ARG A 212 14.41 -9.65 -2.42
C ARG A 212 14.53 -9.50 -0.90
N ASP A 213 15.47 -8.67 -0.44
CA ASP A 213 15.87 -8.60 0.97
C ASP A 213 15.04 -7.60 1.81
N LEU A 214 14.15 -6.83 1.17
CA LEU A 214 13.26 -5.91 1.86
C LEU A 214 11.87 -6.55 2.03
N PRO A 215 11.28 -6.53 3.23
CA PRO A 215 9.88 -6.91 3.40
C PRO A 215 8.98 -5.92 2.64
N ASP A 216 7.75 -6.33 2.38
CA ASP A 216 6.75 -5.44 1.80
C ASP A 216 6.36 -4.39 2.86
N LEU A 217 6.80 -3.15 2.66
CA LEU A 217 6.64 -2.06 3.62
C LEU A 217 5.41 -1.24 3.27
N GLU A 218 4.55 -0.99 4.26
CA GLU A 218 3.43 -0.07 4.12
C GLU A 218 3.95 1.38 3.96
N PRO A 219 3.63 2.07 2.84
CA PRO A 219 4.13 3.42 2.60
C PRO A 219 3.31 4.44 3.40
N LEU A 220 3.78 4.84 4.59
CA LEU A 220 3.05 5.80 5.44
C LEU A 220 3.43 7.26 5.20
N GLY A 221 4.55 7.52 4.54
CA GLY A 221 5.03 8.88 4.29
C GLY A 221 5.71 9.55 5.49
N TYR A 222 6.09 8.79 6.53
CA TYR A 222 6.61 9.34 7.78
C TYR A 222 7.86 8.58 8.27
N PRO A 223 9.07 9.16 8.12
CA PRO A 223 10.32 8.47 8.46
C PRO A 223 10.55 8.33 9.98
N ASP A 224 9.83 9.11 10.77
CA ASP A 224 9.80 9.05 12.24
C ASP A 224 8.89 7.94 12.80
N LEU A 225 8.13 7.26 11.94
CA LEU A 225 7.41 6.02 12.29
C LEU A 225 8.23 4.76 11.97
N LEU A 226 9.37 4.92 11.30
CA LEU A 226 10.25 3.81 10.96
C LEU A 226 11.21 3.53 12.12
N VAL A 227 11.60 2.28 12.35
CA VAL A 227 12.64 1.94 13.32
C VAL A 227 14.02 2.08 12.68
N SER A 228 15.08 2.26 13.48
CA SER A 228 16.44 2.48 13.00
C SER A 228 16.95 1.38 12.07
N SER A 229 16.57 0.13 12.32
CA SER A 229 16.98 -1.01 11.49
C SER A 229 16.42 -0.90 10.08
N VAL A 230 15.16 -0.46 9.94
CA VAL A 230 14.51 -0.18 8.67
C VAL A 230 15.13 1.06 8.01
N ARG A 231 15.26 2.17 8.74
CA ARG A 231 15.92 3.39 8.21
C ARG A 231 17.32 3.13 7.68
N ARG A 232 18.14 2.32 8.37
CA ARG A 232 19.47 1.93 7.91
C ARG A 232 19.43 1.18 6.58
N ARG A 233 18.45 0.30 6.38
CA ARG A 233 18.28 -0.40 5.09
C ARG A 233 17.86 0.57 3.99
N LEU A 234 16.92 1.47 4.27
CA LEU A 234 16.48 2.49 3.32
C LEU A 234 17.60 3.48 2.94
N ILE A 235 18.44 3.89 3.91
CA ILE A 235 19.62 4.73 3.67
C ILE A 235 20.61 4.03 2.74
N ARG A 236 20.94 2.75 2.99
CA ARG A 236 21.82 2.00 2.07
C ARG A 236 21.26 1.95 0.66
N LEU A 237 19.95 1.75 0.53
CA LEU A 237 19.30 1.73 -0.77
C LEU A 237 19.35 3.10 -1.46
N ARG A 238 19.06 4.18 -0.73
CA ARG A 238 19.18 5.55 -1.23
C ARG A 238 20.59 5.80 -1.77
N ASP A 239 21.61 5.43 -0.98
CA ASP A 239 22.99 5.68 -1.34
C ASP A 239 23.39 4.87 -2.59
N GLN A 240 22.94 3.62 -2.71
CA GLN A 240 23.11 2.80 -3.93
C GLN A 240 22.42 3.41 -5.16
N ALA A 241 21.18 3.89 -5.00
CA ALA A 241 20.44 4.51 -6.09
C ALA A 241 21.08 5.83 -6.53
N CYS A 242 21.55 6.65 -5.60
CA CYS A 242 22.30 7.88 -5.91
C CYS A 242 23.60 7.58 -6.66
N LEU A 243 24.37 6.57 -6.22
CA LEU A 243 25.59 6.15 -6.93
C LEU A 243 25.29 5.72 -8.37
N ALA A 244 24.22 4.93 -8.56
CA ALA A 244 23.80 4.48 -9.89
C ALA A 244 23.34 5.64 -10.79
N ARG A 245 22.62 6.62 -10.24
CA ARG A 245 22.22 7.84 -10.94
C ARG A 245 23.42 8.64 -11.43
N ASP A 246 24.48 8.70 -10.61
CA ASP A 246 25.70 9.46 -10.91
C ASP A 246 26.67 8.66 -11.83
N GLY A 247 26.24 7.50 -12.37
CA GLY A 247 27.01 6.66 -13.29
C GLY A 247 27.98 5.68 -12.60
N GLY A 248 27.94 5.58 -11.27
CA GLY A 248 28.70 4.61 -10.49
C GLY A 248 28.05 3.22 -10.52
N SER A 249 28.87 2.17 -10.50
CA SER A 249 28.36 0.80 -10.31
C SER A 249 28.17 0.51 -8.82
N PRO A 250 26.97 0.14 -8.35
CA PRO A 250 26.76 -0.26 -6.97
C PRO A 250 27.51 -1.57 -6.69
N ARG A 251 28.36 -1.59 -5.66
CA ARG A 251 29.00 -2.81 -5.14
C ARG A 251 28.14 -3.51 -4.10
#